data_AF-A0A7S0AQM5-F1
#
_entry.id   AF-A0A7S0AQM5-F1
#
_cell.length_a   1.000
_cell.length_b   1.000
_cell.length_c   1.000
_cell.angle_alpha   90.00
_cell.angle_beta   90.00
_cell.angle_gamma   90.00
#
_symmetry.space_group_name_H-M   'P 1'
#
loop_
_entity.id
_entity.type
_entity.pdbx_description
1 polymer ?
#
loop_
_entity_poly.entity_id
_entity_poly.type
_entity_poly.pdbx_seq_one_letter_code
_entity_poly.pdbx_strand_id
1 'polypeptide(L)'
;NDPLATKLRKLFSTRGVDLSGVPFLYSSQKPQRKLLPLSDEQRLNPEEFGNVAGFRLRVMPVLGTQPALAGITLAMQALVEMGKCADMRPRPAPPPKRATVEAYLERMRKREARRAGGRVCRLDVTVAEASFLVQDVWHGRSAL
;
A
#
# COMPACT_ATOMS: atom_id res chain seq x y z
N ASN A 1 2.99 0.93 1.23
CA ASN A 1 3.75 -0.20 1.82
C ASN A 1 2.87 -1.43 2.01
N ASP A 2 1.94 -1.69 1.10
CA ASP A 2 1.04 -2.85 1.19
C ASP A 2 1.16 -3.70 -0.09
N PRO A 3 1.80 -4.87 0.00
CA PRO A 3 1.93 -5.80 -1.13
C PRO A 3 0.58 -6.33 -1.61
N LEU A 4 -0.40 -6.50 -0.72
CA LEU A 4 -1.73 -6.99 -1.07
C LEU A 4 -2.47 -5.96 -1.90
N ALA A 5 -2.55 -4.71 -1.43
CA ALA A 5 -3.20 -3.63 -2.18
C ALA A 5 -2.58 -3.42 -3.57
N THR A 6 -1.25 -3.57 -3.67
CA THR A 6 -0.53 -3.48 -4.95
C THR A 6 -0.88 -4.63 -5.90
N LYS A 7 -0.99 -5.86 -5.38
CA LYS A 7 -1.42 -7.03 -6.16
C LYS A 7 -2.88 -6.91 -6.61
N LEU A 8 -3.77 -6.46 -5.72
CA LEU A 8 -5.18 -6.25 -6.05
C LEU A 8 -5.34 -5.22 -7.16
N ARG A 9 -4.71 -4.04 -7.05
CA ARG A 9 -4.76 -3.03 -8.12
C ARG A 9 -4.31 -3.57 -9.48
N LYS A 10 -3.20 -4.33 -9.51
CA LYS A 10 -2.74 -4.99 -10.75
C LYS A 10 -3.75 -5.99 -11.28
N LEU A 11 -4.28 -6.85 -10.43
CA LEU A 11 -5.26 -7.87 -10.79
C LEU A 11 -6.53 -7.25 -11.39
N PHE A 12 -7.09 -6.22 -10.75
CA PHE A 12 -8.28 -5.54 -11.24
C PHE A 12 -8.01 -4.75 -12.51
N SER A 13 -6.86 -4.07 -12.61
CA SER A 13 -6.43 -3.39 -13.83
C SER A 13 -6.31 -4.37 -15.01
N THR A 14 -5.73 -5.56 -14.81
CA THR A 14 -5.67 -6.59 -15.87
C THR A 14 -7.04 -7.13 -16.30
N ARG A 15 -8.05 -7.00 -15.44
CA ARG A 15 -9.43 -7.41 -15.72
C ARG A 15 -10.30 -6.25 -16.23
N GLY A 16 -9.73 -5.07 -16.44
CA GLY A 16 -10.47 -3.88 -16.90
C GLY A 16 -11.42 -3.31 -15.85
N VAL A 17 -11.24 -3.63 -14.57
CA VAL A 17 -12.09 -3.11 -13.48
C VAL A 17 -11.45 -1.85 -12.91
N ASP A 18 -12.20 -0.75 -12.92
CA ASP A 18 -11.79 0.50 -12.28
C ASP A 18 -12.08 0.46 -10.77
N LEU A 19 -11.09 0.89 -9.98
CA LEU A 19 -11.15 0.97 -8.52
C LEU A 19 -11.14 2.43 -8.02
N SER A 20 -11.19 3.42 -8.91
CA SER A 20 -11.11 4.85 -8.58
C SER A 20 -12.14 5.30 -7.54
N GLY A 21 -13.35 4.73 -7.56
CA GLY A 21 -14.42 5.02 -6.61
C GLY A 21 -14.46 4.11 -5.38
N VAL A 22 -13.51 3.17 -5.23
CA VAL A 22 -13.54 2.19 -4.13
C VAL A 22 -12.64 2.66 -2.98
N PRO A 23 -13.20 2.97 -1.79
CA PRO A 23 -12.38 3.35 -0.65
C PRO A 23 -11.50 2.19 -0.19
N PHE A 24 -10.27 2.51 0.21
CA PHE A 24 -9.32 1.52 0.72
C PHE A 24 -8.71 1.98 2.03
N LEU A 25 -8.54 1.02 2.95
CA LEU A 25 -7.83 1.22 4.20
C LEU A 25 -6.47 0.52 4.13
N TYR A 26 -5.43 1.20 4.60
CA TYR A 26 -4.09 0.64 4.71
C TYR A 26 -3.38 1.16 5.95
N SER A 27 -2.37 0.41 6.41
CA SER A 27 -1.44 0.87 7.45
C SER A 27 -0.14 1.35 6.82
N SER A 28 0.37 2.49 7.29
CA SER A 28 1.71 2.98 6.93
C SER A 28 2.82 2.25 7.69
N GLN A 29 2.48 1.44 8.70
CA GLN A 29 3.42 0.69 9.52
C GLN A 29 4.19 -0.33 8.68
N LYS A 30 5.51 -0.37 8.88
CA LYS A 30 6.36 -1.38 8.25
C LYS A 30 6.27 -2.70 9.04
N PRO A 31 6.11 -3.87 8.36
CA PRO A 31 6.13 -5.16 9.04
C PRO A 31 7.51 -5.38 9.66
N GLN A 32 7.55 -5.66 10.97
CA GLN A 32 8.81 -5.84 11.70
C GLN A 32 9.31 -7.29 11.71
N ARG A 33 8.40 -8.25 11.58
CA ARG A 33 8.71 -9.68 11.67
C ARG A 33 8.12 -10.42 10.49
N LYS A 34 8.82 -11.47 10.05
CA LYS A 34 8.33 -12.45 9.09
C LYS A 34 7.80 -13.65 9.84
N LEU A 35 6.85 -14.37 9.23
CA LEU A 35 6.41 -15.67 9.72
C LEU A 35 7.58 -16.65 9.69
N LEU A 36 7.68 -17.51 10.70
CA LEU A 36 8.70 -18.54 10.77
C LEU A 36 8.58 -19.51 9.59
N PRO A 37 9.71 -20.05 9.06
CA PRO A 37 9.69 -21.09 8.03
C PRO A 37 8.86 -22.30 8.50
N LEU A 38 8.13 -22.93 7.57
CA LEU A 38 7.47 -24.20 7.84
C LEU A 38 8.54 -25.27 7.91
N SER A 39 8.39 -26.21 8.85
CA SER A 39 9.13 -27.48 8.81
C SER A 39 8.73 -28.29 7.58
N ASP A 40 9.55 -29.29 7.21
CA ASP A 40 9.26 -30.14 6.05
C ASP A 40 7.96 -30.95 6.24
N GLU A 41 7.68 -31.39 7.47
CA GLU A 41 6.40 -32.04 7.85
C GLU A 41 5.20 -31.11 7.65
N GLN A 42 5.30 -29.86 8.09
CA GLN A 42 4.25 -28.85 7.92
C GLN A 42 4.01 -28.47 6.46
N ARG A 43 5.01 -28.64 5.59
CA ARG A 43 4.84 -28.44 4.14
C ARG A 43 4.13 -29.60 3.48
N LEU A 44 4.33 -30.81 3.97
CA LEU A 44 3.74 -32.02 3.40
C LEU A 44 2.22 -32.04 3.67
N ASN A 45 1.82 -31.80 4.92
CA ASN A 45 0.41 -31.80 5.35
C ASN A 45 0.01 -30.50 6.08
N PRO A 46 -0.18 -29.37 5.38
CA PRO A 46 -0.43 -28.08 6.03
C PRO A 46 -1.78 -27.96 6.74
N GLU A 47 -2.72 -28.86 6.44
CA GLU A 47 -4.07 -28.84 7.01
C GLU A 47 -4.11 -29.44 8.42
N GLU A 48 -3.14 -30.31 8.76
CA GLU A 48 -3.08 -31.02 10.05
C GLU A 48 -2.51 -30.17 11.19
N PHE A 49 -1.78 -29.10 10.88
CA PHE A 49 -1.16 -28.22 11.88
C PHE A 49 -1.86 -26.87 12.04
N GLY A 50 -3.12 -26.77 11.59
CA GLY A 50 -3.95 -25.59 11.83
C GLY A 50 -4.38 -25.51 13.31
N ASN A 51 -4.16 -24.35 13.96
CA ASN A 51 -4.59 -24.14 15.35
C ASN A 51 -6.13 -24.22 15.52
N VAL A 52 -6.88 -23.99 14.44
CA VAL A 52 -8.35 -24.00 14.39
C VAL A 52 -8.78 -24.73 13.12
N ALA A 53 -9.80 -25.57 13.21
CA ALA A 53 -10.34 -26.30 12.06
C ALA A 53 -10.72 -25.34 10.91
N GLY A 54 -10.26 -25.63 9.69
CA GLY A 54 -10.51 -24.82 8.50
C GLY A 54 -9.61 -23.59 8.32
N PHE A 55 -8.70 -23.31 9.26
CA PHE A 55 -7.73 -22.23 9.11
C PHE A 55 -6.44 -22.72 8.47
N ARG A 56 -5.92 -21.93 7.52
CA ARG A 56 -4.63 -22.22 6.88
C ARG A 56 -3.49 -22.02 7.88
N LEU A 57 -2.53 -22.93 7.85
CA LEU A 57 -1.25 -22.80 8.56
C LEU A 57 -0.63 -21.41 8.32
N ARG A 58 -0.16 -20.76 9.40
CA ARG A 58 0.36 -19.37 9.45
C ARG A 58 -0.66 -18.24 9.23
N VAL A 59 -1.93 -18.54 9.03
CA VAL A 59 -3.01 -17.56 9.13
C VAL A 59 -3.58 -17.69 10.54
N MET A 60 -2.89 -17.10 11.51
CA MET A 60 -3.53 -16.87 12.81
C MET A 60 -4.79 -16.04 12.55
N PRO A 61 -5.95 -16.37 13.15
CA PRO A 61 -7.05 -15.42 13.19
C PRO A 61 -6.46 -14.15 13.78
N VAL A 62 -6.54 -13.05 13.03
CA VAL A 62 -5.90 -11.80 13.42
C VAL A 62 -6.73 -11.22 14.55
N LEU A 63 -6.52 -11.77 15.75
CA LEU A 63 -7.14 -11.35 16.99
C LEU A 63 -6.20 -10.30 17.57
N GLY A 64 -6.54 -9.03 17.35
CA GLY A 64 -5.68 -7.94 17.78
C GLY A 64 -6.28 -6.57 17.49
N THR A 65 -5.68 -5.57 18.09
CA THR A 65 -6.11 -4.16 18.00
C THR A 65 -6.07 -3.64 16.56
N GLN A 66 -5.13 -4.10 15.73
CA GLN A 66 -4.95 -3.61 14.36
C GLN A 66 -6.14 -3.97 13.43
N PRO A 67 -6.57 -5.24 13.30
CA PRO A 67 -7.79 -5.57 12.55
C PRO A 67 -9.06 -4.97 13.14
N ALA A 68 -9.19 -4.91 14.48
CA ALA A 68 -10.33 -4.29 15.12
C ALA A 68 -10.43 -2.80 14.75
N LEU A 69 -9.31 -2.08 14.83
CA LEU A 69 -9.22 -0.68 14.42
C LEU A 69 -9.51 -0.52 12.92
N ALA A 70 -9.08 -1.48 12.10
CA ALA A 70 -9.38 -1.47 10.67
C ALA A 70 -10.88 -1.56 10.41
N GLY A 71 -11.58 -2.46 11.09
CA GLY A 71 -13.04 -2.59 11.01
C GLY A 71 -13.77 -1.33 11.49
N ILE A 72 -13.36 -0.76 12.63
CA ILE A 72 -13.91 0.49 13.16
C ILE A 72 -13.70 1.65 12.18
N THR A 73 -12.52 1.75 11.57
CA THR A 73 -12.22 2.81 10.60
C THR A 73 -13.09 2.71 9.36
N LEU A 74 -13.31 1.50 8.84
CA LEU A 74 -14.22 1.27 7.72
C LEU A 74 -15.68 1.61 8.07
N ALA A 75 -16.15 1.20 9.25
CA ALA A 75 -17.49 1.56 9.73
C ALA A 75 -17.65 3.08 9.87
N MET A 76 -16.64 3.75 10.41
CA MET A 76 -16.64 5.21 10.56
C MET A 76 -16.64 5.93 9.20
N GLN A 77 -15.88 5.44 8.22
CA GLN A 77 -15.92 5.96 6.84
C GLN A 77 -17.33 5.86 6.24
N ALA A 78 -17.99 4.70 6.38
CA ALA A 78 -19.36 4.52 5.90
C ALA A 78 -20.35 5.50 6.58
N LEU A 79 -20.21 5.72 7.90
CA LEU A 79 -21.02 6.70 8.63
C LEU A 79 -20.81 8.13 8.12
N VAL A 80 -19.56 8.50 7.84
CA VAL A 80 -19.23 9.83 7.29
C VAL A 80 -19.82 10.03 5.90
N GLU A 81 -19.72 9.01 5.04
CA GLU A 81 -20.33 9.02 3.71
C GLU A 81 -21.86 9.15 3.77
N MET A 82 -22.52 8.39 4.65
CA MET A 82 -23.97 8.48 4.86
C MET A 82 -24.40 9.83 5.44
N GLY A 83 -23.62 10.37 6.37
CA GLY A 83 -23.89 11.65 7.03
C GLY A 83 -23.60 12.88 6.17
N LYS A 84 -22.98 12.70 4.98
CA LYS A 84 -22.48 13.80 4.12
C LYS A 84 -21.59 14.78 4.90
N CYS A 85 -20.89 14.28 5.90
CA CYS A 85 -19.92 15.06 6.67
C CYS A 85 -18.73 15.43 5.78
N ALA A 86 -18.10 16.57 6.06
CA ALA A 86 -16.95 17.06 5.29
C ALA A 86 -15.82 16.00 5.18
N ASP A 87 -15.07 16.06 4.08
CA ASP A 87 -13.97 15.14 3.77
C ASP A 87 -13.02 14.97 4.96
N MET A 88 -13.07 13.79 5.57
CA MET A 88 -12.13 13.39 6.62
C MET A 88 -10.78 13.11 5.97
N ARG A 89 -9.93 14.14 5.89
CA ARG A 89 -8.57 13.99 5.39
C ARG A 89 -7.75 13.22 6.43
N PRO A 90 -7.25 12.02 6.12
CA PRO A 90 -6.40 11.31 7.06
C PRO A 90 -5.13 12.13 7.34
N ARG A 91 -4.63 12.02 8.58
CA ARG A 91 -3.43 12.72 9.03
C ARG A 91 -2.29 12.57 8.00
N PRO A 92 -1.54 13.64 7.67
CA PRO A 92 -0.43 13.57 6.74
C PRO A 92 0.53 12.46 7.15
N ALA A 93 0.91 11.61 6.20
CA ALA A 93 2.00 10.67 6.43
C ALA A 93 3.26 11.46 6.80
N PRO A 94 4.13 10.94 7.69
CA PRO A 94 5.39 11.58 7.97
C PRO A 94 6.18 11.78 6.66
N PRO A 95 6.92 12.89 6.54
CA PRO A 95 7.64 13.24 5.32
C PRO A 95 8.58 12.09 4.92
N PRO A 96 8.65 11.74 3.63
CA PRO A 96 9.58 10.72 3.16
C PRO A 96 11.02 11.16 3.44
N LYS A 97 11.89 10.19 3.75
CA LYS A 97 13.33 10.47 3.87
C LYS A 97 13.86 10.97 2.52
N ARG A 98 14.81 11.91 2.54
CA ARG A 98 15.45 12.47 1.34
C ARG A 98 15.92 11.39 0.35
N ALA A 99 16.61 10.37 0.84
CA ALA A 99 17.08 9.24 0.01
C ALA A 99 15.93 8.49 -0.72
N THR A 100 14.73 8.46 -0.15
CA THR A 100 13.56 7.86 -0.79
C THR A 100 13.04 8.74 -1.92
N VAL A 101 13.00 10.06 -1.72
CA VAL A 101 12.62 11.04 -2.76
C VAL A 101 13.61 11.02 -3.91
N GLU A 102 14.91 10.97 -3.63
CA GLU A 102 15.96 10.85 -4.64
C GLU A 102 15.81 9.56 -5.46
N ALA A 103 15.51 8.43 -4.81
CA ALA A 103 15.25 7.18 -5.52
C ALA A 103 13.99 7.25 -6.41
N TYR A 104 12.95 8.00 -6.00
CA TYR A 104 11.78 8.23 -6.85
C TYR A 104 12.08 9.12 -8.04
N LEU A 105 12.83 10.21 -7.84
CA LEU A 105 13.28 11.11 -8.90
C LEU A 105 14.11 10.35 -9.93
N GLU A 106 15.04 9.50 -9.48
CA GLU A 106 15.88 8.67 -10.34
C GLU A 106 15.05 7.68 -11.17
N ARG A 107 14.05 7.03 -10.55
CA ARG A 107 13.10 6.15 -11.27
C ARG A 107 12.26 6.94 -12.29
N MET A 108 11.86 8.17 -11.96
CA MET A 108 11.14 9.03 -12.89
C MET A 108 12.00 9.38 -14.09
N ARG A 109 13.23 9.85 -13.88
CA ARG A 109 14.21 10.14 -14.94
C ARG A 109 14.43 8.95 -15.86
N LYS A 110 14.60 7.74 -15.31
CA LYS A 110 14.73 6.50 -16.10
C LYS A 110 13.50 6.18 -16.94
N ARG A 111 12.29 6.38 -16.40
CA ARG A 111 11.03 6.18 -17.15
C ARG A 111 10.90 7.19 -18.29
N GLU A 112 11.21 8.45 -18.05
CA GLU A 112 11.13 9.50 -19.06
C GLU A 112 12.19 9.33 -20.15
N ALA A 113 13.42 8.94 -19.81
CA ALA A 113 14.45 8.58 -20.78
C ALA A 113 14.00 7.40 -21.69
N ARG A 114 13.32 6.40 -21.11
CA ARG A 114 12.76 5.28 -21.88
C ARG A 114 11.62 5.73 -22.81
N ARG A 115 10.74 6.62 -22.36
CA ARG A 115 9.65 7.19 -23.17
C ARG A 115 10.18 8.08 -24.31
N ALA A 116 11.24 8.82 -24.04
CA ALA A 116 11.87 9.73 -25.00
C ALA A 116 12.70 9.00 -26.09
N GLY A 117 12.80 7.67 -26.03
CA GLY A 117 13.56 6.85 -26.99
C GLY A 117 15.07 7.00 -26.84
N GLY A 118 15.58 7.24 -25.62
CA GLY A 118 17.01 7.42 -25.36
C GLY A 118 17.53 8.84 -25.57
N ARG A 119 16.67 9.79 -25.94
CA ARG A 119 17.02 11.22 -25.91
C ARG A 119 17.12 11.72 -24.48
N VAL A 120 18.06 12.63 -24.22
CA VAL A 120 18.24 13.26 -22.91
C VAL A 120 16.99 14.06 -22.58
N CYS A 121 16.11 13.50 -21.74
CA CYS A 121 15.01 14.22 -21.15
C CYS A 121 15.58 15.05 -19.99
N ARG A 122 15.73 16.36 -20.20
CA ARG A 122 16.11 17.29 -19.12
C ARG A 122 14.90 17.46 -18.21
N LEU A 123 14.79 16.58 -17.21
CA LEU A 123 13.80 16.72 -16.16
C LEU A 123 14.32 17.77 -15.16
N ASP A 124 13.87 19.01 -15.31
CA ASP A 124 14.21 20.12 -14.42
C ASP A 124 13.33 20.07 -13.17
N VAL A 125 13.57 19.05 -12.35
CA VAL A 125 12.89 18.85 -11.07
C VAL A 125 13.96 18.66 -10.00
N THR A 126 13.97 19.57 -9.03
CA THR A 126 14.84 19.52 -7.86
C THR A 126 14.33 18.49 -6.85
N VAL A 127 15.22 18.08 -5.93
CA VAL A 127 14.84 17.16 -4.84
C VAL A 127 13.78 17.80 -3.92
N ALA A 128 13.82 19.13 -3.75
CA ALA A 128 12.84 19.86 -2.95
C ALA A 128 11.45 19.83 -3.59
N GLU A 129 11.36 20.12 -4.88
CA GLU A 129 10.09 20.04 -5.64
C GLU A 129 9.55 18.61 -5.67
N ALA A 130 10.42 17.61 -5.85
CA ALA A 130 10.02 16.21 -5.78
C ALA A 130 9.48 15.84 -4.38
N SER A 131 10.06 16.39 -3.31
CA SER A 131 9.57 16.18 -1.95
C SER A 131 8.20 16.83 -1.74
N PHE A 132 8.03 18.07 -2.21
CA PHE A 132 6.75 18.79 -2.19
C PHE A 132 5.66 18.02 -2.93
N LEU A 133 5.95 17.55 -4.15
CA LEU A 133 5.01 16.75 -4.92
C LEU A 133 4.60 15.49 -4.14
N VAL A 134 5.57 14.73 -3.63
CA VAL A 134 5.26 13.47 -2.92
C VAL A 134 4.44 13.72 -1.66
N GLN A 135 4.71 14.77 -0.90
CA GLN A 135 4.10 15.00 0.41
C GLN A 135 2.83 15.85 0.36
N ASP A 136 2.87 16.99 -0.32
CA ASP A 136 1.82 18.00 -0.25
C ASP A 136 0.78 17.82 -1.36
N VAL A 137 1.21 17.33 -2.53
CA VAL A 137 0.28 17.02 -3.64
C VAL A 137 -0.26 15.59 -3.53
N TRP A 138 0.63 14.61 -3.35
CA TRP A 138 0.25 13.20 -3.36
C TRP A 138 0.06 12.59 -1.96
N HIS A 139 0.37 13.30 -0.87
CA HIS A 139 0.20 12.80 0.51
C HIS A 139 0.86 11.44 0.78
N GLY A 140 2.00 11.19 0.14
CA GLY A 140 2.72 9.92 0.19
C GLY A 140 2.01 8.76 -0.51
N ARG A 141 0.97 9.05 -1.32
CA ARG A 141 0.22 8.08 -2.11
C ARG A 141 0.83 7.97 -3.51
N SER A 142 0.59 6.81 -4.12
CA SER A 142 0.96 6.58 -5.52
C SER A 142 -0.09 7.24 -6.42
N ALA A 143 0.36 7.91 -7.48
CA ALA A 143 -0.50 8.41 -8.56
C ALA A 143 -1.01 7.30 -9.50
N LEU A 144 -0.48 6.08 -9.33
CA LEU A 144 -0.83 4.84 -10.05
C LEU A 144 -1.48 3.84 -9.10
#